data_AF-A0A7S0SXF1-F1
#
_entry.id   AF-A0A7S0SXF1-F1
#
_cell.length_a   1.000
_cell.length_b   1.000
_cell.length_c   1.000
_cell.angle_alpha   90.00
_cell.angle_beta   90.00
_cell.angle_gamma   90.00
#
_symmetry.space_group_name_H-M   'P 1'
#
loop_
_entity.id
_entity.type
_entity.pdbx_description
1 polymer ?
#
loop_
_entity_poly.entity_id
_entity_poly.type
_entity_poly.pdbx_seq_one_letter_code
_entity_poly.pdbx_strand_id
1 'polypeptide(L)'
;APADPASPAAIDAVKQMGPTAEAAAVHPNNLNPDPHYLPPQQPFRPLYRRVLSRFAFFLLGSCVVFYLRSVVPIPAEIHEQIQHAMPLWLNSSWQLLNDLPALNTSDLGGATWRGPSPGKLAMERGRRPRHPVVIVPGFISSGLELWDGLKCGKHFFRQRMWGTPAMVKAYLTDRACWMQHMRLDPRTGMDPPGIKLRAVTGLEAVDWFVPGYFVWGKVIESLGEVGYDSNMLHAAPYDWRLSPTALQERDGYFTRLKTAVETLVKLHGIPVA
;
A
#
# COMPACT_ATOMS: atom_id res chain seq x y z
N ALA A 1 35.60 -7.66 72.19
CA ALA A 1 36.15 -7.13 73.46
C ALA A 1 37.66 -7.05 73.35
N PRO A 2 38.34 -6.09 74.01
CA PRO A 2 38.06 -4.64 74.09
C PRO A 2 38.80 -3.94 72.89
N ALA A 3 39.33 -2.71 72.86
CA ALA A 3 39.31 -1.55 73.77
C ALA A 3 39.40 -0.21 72.99
N ASP A 4 38.98 0.87 73.65
CA ASP A 4 39.40 2.29 73.46
C ASP A 4 40.62 2.59 74.38
N PRO A 5 41.15 3.82 74.57
CA PRO A 5 41.11 5.09 73.79
C PRO A 5 42.52 5.77 73.69
N ALA A 6 42.61 7.02 73.18
CA ALA A 6 43.41 8.12 73.80
C ALA A 6 43.29 9.49 73.08
N SER A 7 43.37 10.58 73.86
CA SER A 7 43.35 12.03 73.51
C SER A 7 44.50 12.72 74.33
N PRO A 8 44.63 14.05 74.60
CA PRO A 8 44.30 15.33 73.92
C PRO A 8 45.52 16.33 73.87
N ALA A 9 45.34 17.57 73.32
CA ALA A 9 45.93 18.90 73.74
C ALA A 9 45.88 19.91 72.55
N ALA A 10 45.23 21.09 72.59
CA ALA A 10 45.51 22.36 73.34
C ALA A 10 46.74 23.13 72.77
N ILE A 11 46.74 24.45 72.48
CA ILE A 11 46.62 25.65 73.37
C ILE A 11 46.53 26.96 72.52
N ASP A 12 45.77 27.98 72.99
CA ASP A 12 45.86 29.49 72.90
C ASP A 12 46.47 30.26 71.68
N ALA A 13 46.32 31.60 71.48
CA ALA A 13 45.75 32.71 72.27
C ALA A 13 45.24 33.90 71.40
N VAL A 14 44.49 34.82 72.02
CA VAL A 14 43.98 36.10 71.45
C VAL A 14 44.83 37.31 71.86
N LYS A 15 45.04 38.29 70.93
CA LYS A 15 45.24 39.76 71.08
C LYS A 15 45.64 40.34 69.70
N GLN A 16 45.45 41.61 69.30
CA GLN A 16 45.16 42.89 70.01
C GLN A 16 44.51 43.92 69.02
N MET A 17 44.05 45.10 69.51
CA MET A 17 43.31 46.13 68.73
C MET A 17 44.07 47.46 68.51
N GLY A 18 43.78 48.14 67.38
CA GLY A 18 43.73 49.62 67.22
C GLY A 18 45.03 50.36 66.78
N PRO A 19 44.98 51.69 66.48
CA PRO A 19 43.81 52.59 66.40
C PRO A 19 43.81 53.69 65.27
N THR A 20 42.69 54.44 65.12
CA THR A 20 42.51 55.85 64.60
C THR A 20 42.95 56.21 63.15
N ALA A 21 42.25 57.01 62.32
CA ALA A 21 41.62 58.32 62.59
C ALA A 21 40.63 58.84 61.50
N GLU A 22 39.69 59.69 61.93
CA GLU A 22 38.99 60.83 61.27
C GLU A 22 38.09 60.73 60.00
N ALA A 23 37.20 61.73 59.90
CA ALA A 23 36.05 61.85 58.97
C ALA A 23 36.36 62.89 57.84
N ALA A 24 35.53 63.19 56.83
CA ALA A 24 34.13 62.89 56.50
C ALA A 24 33.89 63.08 54.96
N ALA A 25 32.76 62.60 54.40
CA ALA A 25 31.88 63.32 53.43
C ALA A 25 31.13 62.45 52.37
N VAL A 26 29.79 62.59 52.36
CA VAL A 26 28.86 62.72 51.19
C VAL A 26 28.62 61.56 50.19
N HIS A 27 27.38 61.02 50.31
CA HIS A 27 26.43 60.45 49.33
C HIS A 27 26.81 59.32 48.33
N PRO A 28 25.83 58.44 47.96
CA PRO A 28 26.08 57.19 47.27
C PRO A 28 25.90 57.28 45.75
N ASN A 29 26.66 56.45 45.02
CA ASN A 29 26.12 55.65 43.93
C ASN A 29 27.02 54.43 43.66
N ASN A 30 26.38 53.36 43.18
CA ASN A 30 26.92 52.07 42.77
C ASN A 30 28.40 52.01 42.39
N LEU A 31 29.14 51.00 42.91
CA LEU A 31 29.87 49.97 42.14
C LEU A 31 30.86 49.18 43.02
N ASN A 32 30.60 47.88 43.23
CA ASN A 32 31.61 46.78 43.28
C ASN A 32 30.92 45.42 43.55
N PRO A 33 31.55 44.25 43.29
CA PRO A 33 32.81 44.03 42.56
C PRO A 33 32.75 42.95 41.46
N ASP A 34 33.76 42.98 40.57
CA ASP A 34 34.23 41.85 39.73
C ASP A 34 34.71 40.65 40.60
N PRO A 35 34.82 39.37 40.11
CA PRO A 35 35.57 39.02 38.88
C PRO A 35 35.15 37.78 38.03
N HIS A 36 35.61 37.77 36.76
CA HIS A 36 36.00 36.65 35.87
C HIS A 36 35.34 35.24 36.00
N TYR A 37 34.79 34.68 34.89
CA TYR A 37 35.41 33.59 34.09
C TYR A 37 34.54 33.08 32.88
N LEU A 38 35.23 32.73 31.78
CA LEU A 38 34.85 31.90 30.59
C LEU A 38 33.86 32.40 29.50
N PRO A 39 34.18 32.16 28.21
CA PRO A 39 33.27 32.38 27.07
C PRO A 39 32.26 31.22 26.90
N PRO A 40 31.11 31.44 26.22
CA PRO A 40 30.10 30.40 26.03
C PRO A 40 30.61 29.28 25.11
N GLN A 41 30.85 28.10 25.69
CA GLN A 41 31.14 26.89 24.92
C GLN A 41 29.91 26.53 24.09
N GLN A 42 30.05 26.42 22.76
CA GLN A 42 28.98 26.00 21.86
C GLN A 42 28.90 24.45 21.82
N PRO A 43 28.02 23.78 22.60
CA PRO A 43 28.17 22.35 22.86
C PRO A 43 27.80 21.50 21.63
N PHE A 44 27.00 22.08 20.73
CA PHE A 44 26.30 21.35 19.68
C PHE A 44 26.97 21.41 18.30
N ARG A 45 27.98 22.25 18.06
CA ARG A 45 28.72 22.26 16.77
C ARG A 45 29.35 20.90 16.39
N PRO A 46 30.07 20.18 17.27
CA PRO A 46 30.64 18.87 16.90
C PRO A 46 29.55 17.81 16.75
N LEU A 47 28.45 17.90 17.51
CA LEU A 47 27.31 17.00 17.39
C LEU A 47 26.60 17.20 16.05
N TYR A 48 26.25 18.44 15.70
CA TYR A 48 25.60 18.80 14.44
C TYR A 48 26.45 18.39 13.24
N ARG A 49 27.77 18.62 13.26
CA ARG A 49 28.68 18.18 12.19
C ARG A 49 28.73 16.66 12.04
N ARG A 50 28.70 15.89 13.15
CA ARG A 50 28.61 14.41 13.11
C ARG A 50 27.24 13.92 12.60
N VAL A 51 26.15 14.57 13.02
CA VAL A 51 24.79 14.25 12.59
C VAL A 51 24.61 14.54 11.09
N LEU A 52 24.99 15.73 10.61
CA LEU A 52 24.94 16.08 9.20
C LEU A 52 25.82 15.15 8.34
N SER A 53 27.04 14.82 8.82
CA SER A 53 27.91 13.87 8.12
C SER A 53 27.26 12.49 8.01
N ARG A 54 26.62 11.98 9.07
CA ARG A 54 25.88 10.71 9.03
C ARG A 54 24.68 10.77 8.08
N PHE A 55 23.87 11.83 8.12
CA PHE A 55 22.77 12.00 7.17
C PHE A 55 23.26 12.12 5.72
N ALA A 56 24.35 12.84 5.45
CA ALA A 56 24.96 12.93 4.14
C ALA A 56 25.46 11.55 3.66
N PHE A 57 26.14 10.77 4.51
CA PHE A 57 26.54 9.39 4.18
C PHE A 57 25.34 8.47 3.92
N PHE A 58 24.24 8.61 4.68
CA PHE A 58 23.01 7.85 4.42
C PHE A 58 22.34 8.23 3.10
N LEU A 59 22.26 9.52 2.78
CA LEU A 59 21.69 9.99 1.51
C LEU A 59 22.55 9.57 0.30
N LEU A 60 23.88 9.74 0.40
CA LEU A 60 24.81 9.37 -0.66
C LEU A 60 24.86 7.85 -0.84
N GLY A 61 24.85 7.08 0.25
CA GLY A 61 24.71 5.62 0.22
C GLY A 61 23.38 5.16 -0.37
N SER A 62 22.26 5.82 -0.04
CA SER A 62 20.95 5.56 -0.66
C SER A 62 20.98 5.80 -2.17
N CYS A 63 21.48 6.96 -2.61
CA CYS A 63 21.62 7.27 -4.03
C CYS A 63 22.53 6.26 -4.76
N VAL A 64 23.62 5.81 -4.13
CA VAL A 64 24.50 4.77 -4.67
C VAL A 64 23.78 3.42 -4.75
N VAL A 65 22.97 3.03 -3.75
CA VAL A 65 22.17 1.79 -3.79
C VAL A 65 21.12 1.85 -4.89
N PHE A 66 20.42 2.98 -5.06
CA PHE A 66 19.45 3.16 -6.16
C PHE A 66 20.13 3.13 -7.54
N TYR A 67 21.29 3.79 -7.68
CA TYR A 67 22.07 3.79 -8.91
C TYR A 67 22.62 2.40 -9.24
N LEU A 68 23.20 1.69 -8.27
CA LEU A 68 23.68 0.31 -8.46
C LEU A 68 22.52 -0.65 -8.78
N ARG A 69 21.34 -0.47 -8.17
CA ARG A 69 20.12 -1.23 -8.53
C ARG A 69 19.66 -0.98 -9.97
N SER A 70 19.94 0.20 -10.55
CA SER A 70 19.64 0.47 -11.97
C SER A 70 20.67 -0.10 -12.96
N VAL A 71 21.84 -0.55 -12.47
CA VAL A 71 22.96 -1.05 -13.31
C VAL A 71 23.20 -2.56 -13.11
N VAL A 72 22.89 -3.12 -11.94
CA VAL A 72 23.11 -4.53 -11.59
C VAL A 72 21.75 -5.25 -11.48
N PRO A 73 21.42 -6.19 -12.38
CA PRO A 73 20.22 -7.01 -12.24
C PRO A 73 20.34 -7.89 -11.00
N ILE A 74 19.29 -7.90 -10.17
CA ILE A 74 19.26 -8.65 -8.90
C ILE A 74 19.27 -10.16 -9.21
N PRO A 75 20.21 -10.96 -8.65
CA PRO A 75 20.21 -12.41 -8.79
C PRO A 75 18.89 -13.05 -8.35
N ALA A 76 18.47 -14.11 -9.04
CA ALA A 76 17.17 -14.74 -8.81
C ALA A 76 16.97 -15.23 -7.36
N GLU A 77 18.02 -15.70 -6.69
CA GLU A 77 17.98 -16.23 -5.32
C GLU A 77 17.59 -15.17 -4.25
N ILE A 78 17.90 -13.88 -4.49
CA ILE A 78 17.54 -12.80 -3.56
C ILE A 78 16.03 -12.51 -3.61
N HIS A 79 15.35 -12.82 -4.72
CA HIS A 79 13.91 -12.61 -4.83
C HIS A 79 13.10 -13.49 -3.89
N GLU A 80 13.49 -14.75 -3.65
CA GLU A 80 12.78 -15.63 -2.71
C GLU A 80 12.87 -15.13 -1.26
N GLN A 81 14.07 -14.69 -0.81
CA GLN A 81 14.22 -14.18 0.56
C GLN A 81 13.39 -12.91 0.82
N ILE A 82 13.27 -12.02 -0.17
CA ILE A 82 12.47 -10.80 -0.05
C ILE A 82 10.97 -11.12 0.01
N GLN A 83 10.50 -12.15 -0.70
CA GLN A 83 9.10 -12.59 -0.67
C GLN A 83 8.67 -13.09 0.72
N HIS A 84 9.58 -13.73 1.48
CA HIS A 84 9.32 -14.15 2.86
C HIS A 84 9.42 -13.03 3.91
N ALA A 85 9.99 -11.88 3.57
CA ALA A 85 10.20 -10.75 4.48
C ALA A 85 9.06 -9.71 4.48
N MET A 86 8.07 -9.80 3.58
CA MET A 86 6.97 -8.84 3.52
C MET A 86 5.93 -9.10 4.64
N PRO A 87 5.70 -8.15 5.56
CA PRO A 87 4.78 -8.36 6.67
C PRO A 87 3.31 -8.25 6.24
N LEU A 88 2.44 -9.04 6.87
CA LEU A 88 1.02 -9.22 6.51
C LEU A 88 0.18 -7.93 6.47
N TRP A 89 0.61 -6.85 7.13
CA TRP A 89 -0.09 -5.56 7.13
C TRP A 89 -0.02 -4.83 5.78
N LEU A 90 0.95 -5.15 4.90
CA LEU A 90 1.10 -4.52 3.59
C LEU A 90 -0.10 -4.77 2.65
N ASN A 91 -0.92 -5.79 2.92
CA ASN A 91 -2.11 -6.10 2.12
C ASN A 91 -3.14 -4.96 2.15
N SER A 92 -3.28 -4.29 3.29
CA SER A 92 -4.18 -3.14 3.46
C SER A 92 -3.58 -1.84 2.91
N SER A 93 -2.25 -1.78 2.76
CA SER A 93 -1.51 -0.61 2.31
C SER A 93 -1.38 -0.50 0.79
N TRP A 94 -1.62 -1.59 0.05
CA TRP A 94 -1.44 -1.60 -1.42
C TRP A 94 -2.29 -0.57 -2.16
N GLN A 95 -3.48 -0.24 -1.66
CA GLN A 95 -4.30 0.85 -2.21
C GLN A 95 -3.59 2.21 -2.07
N LEU A 96 -3.01 2.48 -0.90
CA LEU A 96 -2.30 3.72 -0.57
C LEU A 96 -0.91 3.81 -1.24
N LEU A 97 -0.33 2.67 -1.64
CA LEU A 97 0.89 2.59 -2.42
C LEU A 97 0.66 2.80 -3.92
N ASN A 98 -0.55 2.54 -4.44
CA ASN A 98 -0.89 2.87 -5.83
C ASN A 98 -0.94 4.39 -6.07
N ASP A 99 -1.22 5.20 -5.03
CA ASP A 99 -1.18 6.66 -5.09
C ASP A 99 0.24 7.24 -5.13
N LEU A 100 1.27 6.42 -4.89
CA LEU A 100 2.67 6.83 -5.06
C LEU A 100 3.07 6.68 -6.54
N PRO A 101 3.48 7.75 -7.26
CA PRO A 101 3.84 7.66 -8.68
C PRO A 101 4.95 6.66 -9.00
N ALA A 102 5.84 6.38 -8.04
CA ALA A 102 6.93 5.40 -8.18
C ALA A 102 6.48 3.93 -8.05
N LEU A 103 5.27 3.66 -7.57
CA LEU A 103 4.69 2.32 -7.40
C LEU A 103 3.37 2.15 -8.16
N ASN A 104 2.85 3.21 -8.78
CA ASN A 104 1.72 3.12 -9.69
C ASN A 104 2.08 2.29 -10.93
N THR A 105 1.76 1.00 -10.86
CA THR A 105 2.04 0.02 -11.93
C THR A 105 1.36 0.35 -13.27
N SER A 106 0.40 1.27 -13.34
CA SER A 106 -0.16 1.72 -14.63
C SER A 106 0.87 2.47 -15.49
N ASP A 107 1.90 3.08 -14.89
CA ASP A 107 3.01 3.74 -15.59
C ASP A 107 4.17 2.77 -15.92
N LEU A 108 4.17 1.55 -15.38
CA LEU A 108 5.19 0.53 -15.69
C LEU A 108 4.92 -0.18 -17.03
N GLY A 109 3.71 -0.04 -17.59
CA GLY A 109 3.45 -0.33 -18.99
C GLY A 109 3.97 0.82 -19.85
N GLY A 110 5.05 0.59 -20.62
CA GLY A 110 5.81 1.60 -21.38
C GLY A 110 5.09 2.34 -22.53
N ALA A 111 3.77 2.41 -22.50
CA ALA A 111 2.93 3.18 -23.42
C ALA A 111 2.06 4.18 -22.61
N THR A 112 2.72 5.13 -21.92
CA THR A 112 2.03 6.25 -21.28
C THR A 112 1.40 7.13 -22.36
N TRP A 113 0.08 6.97 -22.57
CA TRP A 113 -0.70 7.78 -23.48
C TRP A 113 -0.73 9.22 -22.96
N ARG A 114 0.15 10.10 -23.48
CA ARG A 114 0.30 11.49 -23.02
C ARG A 114 -0.74 12.47 -23.57
N GLY A 115 -1.83 11.95 -24.13
CA GLY A 115 -2.98 12.74 -24.59
C GLY A 115 -4.16 12.64 -23.63
N PRO A 116 -5.19 13.49 -23.78
CA PRO A 116 -6.45 13.31 -23.09
C PRO A 116 -7.06 11.95 -23.42
N SER A 117 -7.64 11.32 -22.41
CA SER A 117 -8.33 10.03 -22.51
C SER A 117 -9.53 10.10 -23.47
N PRO A 118 -9.94 8.96 -24.07
CA PRO A 118 -11.12 8.91 -24.94
C PRO A 118 -12.40 9.42 -24.26
N GLY A 119 -12.54 9.21 -22.95
CA GLY A 119 -13.66 9.71 -22.14
C GLY A 119 -13.70 11.24 -22.07
N LYS A 120 -12.59 11.87 -21.67
CA LYS A 120 -12.43 13.34 -21.70
C LYS A 120 -12.69 13.93 -23.10
N LEU A 121 -12.08 13.36 -24.15
CA LEU A 121 -12.30 13.81 -25.54
C LEU A 121 -13.77 13.69 -25.98
N ALA A 122 -14.49 12.66 -25.51
CA ALA A 122 -15.91 12.52 -25.78
C ALA A 122 -16.73 13.58 -25.01
N MET A 123 -16.41 13.81 -23.73
CA MET A 123 -17.07 14.84 -22.92
C MET A 123 -16.86 16.26 -23.48
N GLU A 124 -15.64 16.60 -23.90
CA GLU A 124 -15.30 17.88 -24.56
C GLU A 124 -16.10 18.10 -25.85
N ARG A 125 -16.41 17.01 -26.59
CA ARG A 125 -17.29 16.99 -27.76
C ARG A 125 -18.79 16.98 -27.40
N GLY A 126 -19.14 17.31 -26.16
CA GLY A 126 -20.52 17.36 -25.67
C GLY A 126 -21.21 16.00 -25.57
N ARG A 127 -20.48 14.87 -25.61
CA ARG A 127 -21.08 13.55 -25.42
C ARG A 127 -21.45 13.34 -23.97
N ARG A 128 -22.56 12.64 -23.75
CA ARG A 128 -23.12 12.28 -22.45
C ARG A 128 -23.56 10.81 -22.48
N PRO A 129 -23.74 10.15 -21.32
CA PRO A 129 -24.34 8.84 -21.25
C PRO A 129 -25.71 8.85 -21.94
N ARG A 130 -26.02 7.77 -22.66
CA ARG A 130 -27.35 7.60 -23.26
C ARG A 130 -27.89 6.23 -22.90
N HIS A 131 -27.33 5.18 -23.48
CA HIS A 131 -27.77 3.81 -23.25
C HIS A 131 -27.01 3.21 -22.06
N PRO A 132 -27.67 2.53 -21.09
CA PRO A 132 -26.95 1.71 -20.11
C PRO A 132 -26.11 0.65 -20.83
N VAL A 133 -24.96 0.28 -20.28
CA VAL A 133 -24.00 -0.64 -20.92
C VAL A 133 -23.89 -1.91 -20.09
N VAL A 134 -23.98 -3.08 -20.75
CA VAL A 134 -23.74 -4.38 -20.13
C VAL A 134 -22.43 -4.98 -20.64
N ILE A 135 -21.43 -5.07 -19.75
CA ILE A 135 -20.13 -5.65 -20.07
C ILE A 135 -20.20 -7.18 -19.86
N VAL A 136 -20.24 -7.92 -20.96
CA VAL A 136 -19.98 -9.37 -20.98
C VAL A 136 -18.50 -9.58 -21.29
N PRO A 137 -17.69 -10.09 -20.34
CA PRO A 137 -16.25 -10.29 -20.56
C PRO A 137 -15.98 -11.47 -21.52
N GLY A 138 -14.77 -11.56 -22.05
CA GLY A 138 -14.32 -12.72 -22.83
C GLY A 138 -13.78 -13.88 -22.00
N PHE A 139 -13.21 -14.88 -22.69
CA PHE A 139 -12.38 -15.93 -22.08
C PHE A 139 -11.27 -15.31 -21.21
N ILE A 140 -10.97 -15.93 -20.06
CA ILE A 140 -10.03 -15.46 -19.01
C ILE A 140 -10.19 -14.01 -18.50
N SER A 141 -11.20 -13.28 -18.98
CA SER A 141 -11.35 -11.83 -18.81
C SER A 141 -12.22 -11.45 -17.62
N SER A 142 -12.50 -12.39 -16.72
CA SER A 142 -13.15 -12.12 -15.43
C SER A 142 -12.52 -12.91 -14.29
N GLY A 143 -12.44 -12.26 -13.13
CA GLY A 143 -11.89 -12.84 -11.91
C GLY A 143 -12.71 -14.00 -11.37
N LEU A 144 -12.03 -15.00 -10.81
CA LEU A 144 -12.64 -16.15 -10.15
C LEU A 144 -12.18 -16.20 -8.68
N GLU A 145 -13.11 -16.44 -7.75
CA GLU A 145 -12.88 -16.48 -6.31
C GLU A 145 -13.30 -17.82 -5.68
N LEU A 146 -12.59 -18.20 -4.61
CA LEU A 146 -12.83 -19.47 -3.91
C LEU A 146 -13.91 -19.35 -2.84
N TRP A 147 -14.90 -20.24 -2.89
CA TRP A 147 -15.99 -20.33 -1.91
C TRP A 147 -15.96 -21.62 -1.09
N ASP A 148 -15.31 -22.67 -1.58
CA ASP A 148 -14.97 -23.88 -0.82
C ASP A 148 -13.76 -24.55 -1.46
N GLY A 149 -12.99 -25.30 -0.69
CA GLY A 149 -11.72 -25.86 -1.15
C GLY A 149 -11.13 -26.93 -0.26
N LEU A 150 -10.21 -27.69 -0.86
CA LEU A 150 -9.45 -28.75 -0.21
C LEU A 150 -8.59 -28.18 0.93
N LYS A 151 -8.12 -29.05 1.84
CA LYS A 151 -7.34 -28.66 3.04
C LYS A 151 -6.16 -27.72 2.73
N CYS A 152 -5.48 -27.90 1.58
CA CYS A 152 -4.39 -27.03 1.16
C CYS A 152 -4.86 -25.60 0.79
N GLY A 153 -6.06 -25.46 0.19
CA GLY A 153 -6.57 -24.20 -0.35
C GLY A 153 -7.62 -23.50 0.51
N LYS A 154 -8.11 -24.14 1.58
CA LYS A 154 -9.20 -23.63 2.43
C LYS A 154 -8.95 -22.23 3.03
N HIS A 155 -7.69 -21.84 3.19
CA HIS A 155 -7.31 -20.51 3.66
C HIS A 155 -7.44 -19.39 2.60
N PHE A 156 -7.69 -19.73 1.34
CA PHE A 156 -8.02 -18.81 0.24
C PHE A 156 -9.53 -18.53 0.11
N PHE A 157 -10.36 -18.91 1.09
CA PHE A 157 -11.79 -18.57 1.09
C PHE A 157 -12.01 -17.06 0.87
N ARG A 158 -12.90 -16.71 -0.06
CA ARG A 158 -13.20 -15.35 -0.55
C ARG A 158 -11.99 -14.60 -1.13
N GLN A 159 -10.91 -15.29 -1.51
CA GLN A 159 -9.79 -14.72 -2.25
C GLN A 159 -9.87 -15.12 -3.73
N ARG A 160 -9.32 -14.27 -4.59
CA ARG A 160 -9.29 -14.50 -6.05
C ARG A 160 -8.24 -15.55 -6.40
N MET A 161 -8.67 -16.62 -7.04
CA MET A 161 -7.83 -17.67 -7.62
C MET A 161 -7.46 -17.37 -9.07
N TRP A 162 -8.20 -16.46 -9.74
CA TRP A 162 -7.87 -15.91 -11.04
C TRP A 162 -7.90 -14.38 -10.99
N GLY A 163 -6.79 -13.76 -11.36
CA GLY A 163 -6.55 -12.32 -11.25
C GLY A 163 -6.12 -11.85 -9.85
N THR A 164 -5.62 -10.61 -9.80
CA THR A 164 -5.03 -9.89 -8.65
C THR A 164 -3.77 -10.54 -8.06
N PRO A 165 -3.01 -9.84 -7.19
CA PRO A 165 -1.87 -10.43 -6.48
C PRO A 165 -2.23 -11.65 -5.62
N ALA A 166 -3.50 -11.82 -5.24
CA ALA A 166 -3.97 -13.00 -4.50
C ALA A 166 -3.77 -14.31 -5.29
N MET A 167 -4.09 -14.31 -6.60
CA MET A 167 -3.81 -15.45 -7.49
C MET A 167 -2.31 -15.75 -7.53
N VAL A 168 -1.47 -14.72 -7.69
CA VAL A 168 -0.01 -14.88 -7.77
C VAL A 168 0.53 -15.51 -6.49
N LYS A 169 0.08 -15.04 -5.32
CA LYS A 169 0.41 -15.63 -4.03
C LYS A 169 -0.04 -17.11 -3.96
N ALA A 170 -1.28 -17.41 -4.33
CA ALA A 170 -1.81 -18.77 -4.26
C ALA A 170 -1.04 -19.75 -5.16
N TYR A 171 -0.74 -19.33 -6.39
CA TYR A 171 0.03 -20.11 -7.37
C TYR A 171 1.49 -20.35 -6.93
N LEU A 172 2.16 -19.34 -6.38
CA LEU A 172 3.55 -19.46 -5.91
C LEU A 172 3.68 -20.22 -4.58
N THR A 173 2.70 -20.11 -3.68
CA THR A 173 2.72 -20.81 -2.38
C THR A 173 2.54 -22.31 -2.54
N ASP A 174 1.57 -22.74 -3.36
CA ASP A 174 1.37 -24.15 -3.69
C ASP A 174 0.72 -24.29 -5.08
N ARG A 175 1.59 -24.43 -6.09
CA ARG A 175 1.17 -24.62 -7.48
C ARG A 175 0.28 -25.86 -7.67
N ALA A 176 0.56 -26.95 -6.96
CA ALA A 176 -0.21 -28.18 -7.10
C ALA A 176 -1.63 -27.98 -6.54
N CYS A 177 -1.76 -27.36 -5.38
CA CYS A 177 -3.04 -26.99 -4.80
C CYS A 177 -3.81 -26.00 -5.68
N TRP A 178 -3.17 -24.94 -6.20
CA TRP A 178 -3.82 -23.98 -7.10
C TRP A 178 -4.37 -24.67 -8.36
N MET A 179 -3.56 -25.53 -9.01
CA MET A 179 -3.98 -26.32 -10.17
C MET A 179 -5.17 -27.26 -9.84
N GLN A 180 -5.20 -27.85 -8.65
CA GLN A 180 -6.31 -28.70 -8.21
C GLN A 180 -7.62 -27.92 -8.03
N HIS A 181 -7.58 -26.67 -7.59
CA HIS A 181 -8.76 -25.81 -7.42
C HIS A 181 -9.23 -25.16 -8.74
N MET A 182 -8.31 -24.90 -9.67
CA MET A 182 -8.63 -24.26 -10.95
C MET A 182 -9.11 -25.22 -12.03
N ARG A 183 -8.72 -26.51 -11.99
CA ARG A 183 -9.20 -27.52 -12.93
C ARG A 183 -10.68 -27.86 -12.72
N LEU A 184 -11.35 -28.23 -13.79
CA LEU A 184 -12.68 -28.87 -13.75
C LEU A 184 -12.53 -30.39 -13.57
N ASP A 185 -13.61 -31.05 -13.17
CA ASP A 185 -13.72 -32.50 -13.18
C ASP A 185 -13.74 -33.02 -14.64
N PRO A 186 -12.87 -33.99 -15.01
CA PRO A 186 -12.69 -34.40 -16.41
C PRO A 186 -13.83 -35.27 -16.96
N ARG A 187 -14.79 -35.70 -16.14
CA ARG A 187 -15.94 -36.52 -16.57
C ARG A 187 -17.23 -35.71 -16.69
N THR A 188 -17.42 -34.76 -15.79
CA THR A 188 -18.64 -33.94 -15.71
C THR A 188 -18.47 -32.54 -16.30
N GLY A 189 -17.24 -32.03 -16.39
CA GLY A 189 -16.96 -30.65 -16.77
C GLY A 189 -17.34 -29.62 -15.68
N MET A 190 -17.62 -30.06 -14.46
CA MET A 190 -18.07 -29.22 -13.34
C MET A 190 -16.96 -28.97 -12.32
N ASP A 191 -17.24 -28.21 -11.26
CA ASP A 191 -16.31 -28.08 -10.14
C ASP A 191 -16.05 -29.46 -9.48
N PRO A 192 -14.80 -29.83 -9.16
CA PRO A 192 -14.50 -31.08 -8.48
C PRO A 192 -15.11 -31.15 -7.05
N PRO A 193 -15.36 -32.36 -6.51
CA PRO A 193 -15.88 -32.51 -5.15
C PRO A 193 -15.01 -31.81 -4.08
N GLY A 194 -15.66 -31.05 -3.20
CA GLY A 194 -14.98 -30.27 -2.15
C GLY A 194 -14.28 -28.99 -2.65
N ILE A 195 -14.55 -28.57 -3.88
CA ILE A 195 -14.09 -27.29 -4.45
C ILE A 195 -15.31 -26.53 -4.97
N LYS A 196 -15.36 -25.23 -4.69
CA LYS A 196 -16.40 -24.33 -5.20
C LYS A 196 -15.75 -23.03 -5.63
N LEU A 197 -15.59 -22.83 -6.94
CA LEU A 197 -15.02 -21.61 -7.52
C LEU A 197 -16.12 -20.82 -8.23
N ARG A 198 -16.22 -19.51 -8.03
CA ARG A 198 -17.27 -18.68 -8.63
C ARG A 198 -16.69 -17.43 -9.27
N ALA A 199 -17.42 -16.88 -10.25
CA ALA A 199 -17.08 -15.58 -10.82
C ALA A 199 -17.22 -14.51 -9.73
N VAL A 200 -16.22 -13.62 -9.64
CA VAL A 200 -16.31 -12.39 -8.84
C VAL A 200 -17.46 -11.55 -9.38
N THR A 201 -18.13 -10.77 -8.53
CA THR A 201 -19.28 -9.94 -8.90
C THR A 201 -18.91 -8.48 -9.14
N GLY A 202 -19.67 -7.78 -9.99
CA GLY A 202 -19.52 -6.33 -10.20
C GLY A 202 -18.39 -5.93 -11.14
N LEU A 203 -18.15 -4.62 -11.28
CA LEU A 203 -17.15 -4.06 -12.21
C LEU A 203 -15.71 -4.49 -11.84
N GLU A 204 -15.43 -4.68 -10.56
CA GLU A 204 -14.15 -5.21 -10.05
C GLU A 204 -13.80 -6.61 -10.59
N ALA A 205 -14.77 -7.33 -11.15
CA ALA A 205 -14.53 -8.64 -11.74
C ALA A 205 -13.84 -8.55 -13.10
N VAL A 206 -13.94 -7.40 -13.79
CA VAL A 206 -13.59 -7.24 -15.21
C VAL A 206 -12.68 -6.04 -15.50
N ASP A 207 -12.33 -5.23 -14.50
CA ASP A 207 -11.55 -3.99 -14.67
C ASP A 207 -10.05 -4.27 -14.91
N TRP A 208 -9.36 -4.80 -13.91
CA TRP A 208 -7.91 -4.98 -13.89
C TRP A 208 -7.57 -6.43 -13.55
N PHE A 209 -6.85 -7.11 -14.45
CA PHE A 209 -6.47 -8.51 -14.22
C PHE A 209 -5.38 -8.60 -13.15
N VAL A 210 -4.34 -7.78 -13.28
CA VAL A 210 -3.27 -7.57 -12.31
C VAL A 210 -2.82 -6.11 -12.40
N PRO A 211 -2.10 -5.56 -11.39
CA PRO A 211 -1.54 -4.22 -11.48
C PRO A 211 -0.73 -4.04 -12.79
N GLY A 212 -1.06 -3.00 -13.57
CA GLY A 212 -0.48 -2.75 -14.91
C GLY A 212 -1.15 -3.47 -16.10
N TYR A 213 -2.07 -4.42 -15.87
CA TYR A 213 -2.81 -5.13 -16.93
C TYR A 213 -4.31 -4.84 -16.83
N PHE A 214 -4.82 -3.92 -17.66
CA PHE A 214 -6.25 -3.64 -17.76
C PHE A 214 -6.94 -4.67 -18.67
N VAL A 215 -8.16 -5.06 -18.31
CA VAL A 215 -9.06 -5.81 -19.18
C VAL A 215 -10.12 -4.84 -19.70
N TRP A 216 -11.04 -4.39 -18.84
CA TRP A 216 -11.98 -3.31 -19.13
C TRP A 216 -11.67 -2.00 -18.39
N GLY A 217 -10.69 -1.96 -17.48
CA GLY A 217 -10.42 -0.83 -16.59
C GLY A 217 -10.34 0.51 -17.33
N LYS A 218 -9.55 0.61 -18.40
CA LYS A 218 -9.43 1.83 -19.21
C LYS A 218 -10.71 2.22 -19.97
N VAL A 219 -11.57 1.26 -20.30
CA VAL A 219 -12.89 1.51 -20.90
C VAL A 219 -13.86 2.02 -19.84
N ILE A 220 -13.88 1.40 -18.65
CA ILE A 220 -14.73 1.79 -17.51
C ILE A 220 -14.34 3.19 -17.02
N GLU A 221 -13.04 3.47 -16.87
CA GLU A 221 -12.51 4.82 -16.57
C GLU A 221 -12.99 5.84 -17.61
N SER A 222 -12.84 5.54 -18.91
CA SER A 222 -13.28 6.44 -19.99
C SER A 222 -14.80 6.66 -20.02
N LEU A 223 -15.61 5.65 -19.66
CA LEU A 223 -17.06 5.81 -19.53
C LEU A 223 -17.41 6.67 -18.31
N GLY A 224 -16.72 6.47 -17.19
CA GLY A 224 -16.84 7.29 -15.98
C GLY A 224 -16.60 8.77 -16.25
N GLU A 225 -15.56 9.10 -17.02
CA GLU A 225 -15.26 10.48 -17.43
C GLU A 225 -16.35 11.13 -18.29
N VAL A 226 -17.11 10.36 -19.07
CA VAL A 226 -18.27 10.86 -19.83
C VAL A 226 -19.48 11.12 -18.92
N GLY A 227 -19.52 10.45 -17.76
CA GLY A 227 -20.56 10.56 -16.74
C GLY A 227 -21.33 9.25 -16.46
N TYR A 228 -20.84 8.10 -16.94
CA TYR A 228 -21.43 6.81 -16.58
C TYR A 228 -21.10 6.41 -15.13
N ASP A 229 -22.03 5.74 -14.46
CA ASP A 229 -21.90 5.29 -13.07
C ASP A 229 -22.28 3.80 -12.90
N SER A 230 -22.33 3.29 -11.67
CA SER A 230 -22.77 1.92 -11.37
C SER A 230 -24.27 1.65 -11.59
N ASN A 231 -25.09 2.67 -11.88
CA ASN A 231 -26.51 2.53 -12.23
C ASN A 231 -26.72 2.40 -13.75
N MET A 232 -25.75 2.87 -14.56
CA MET A 232 -25.72 2.72 -16.01
C MET A 232 -24.69 1.69 -16.52
N LEU A 233 -23.71 1.27 -15.71
CA LEU A 233 -22.73 0.23 -16.06
C LEU A 233 -22.95 -1.04 -15.24
N HIS A 234 -23.19 -2.15 -15.93
CA HIS A 234 -23.31 -3.47 -15.30
C HIS A 234 -22.32 -4.46 -15.91
N ALA A 235 -21.49 -5.09 -15.08
CA ALA A 235 -20.68 -6.23 -15.51
C ALA A 235 -21.44 -7.54 -15.26
N ALA A 236 -21.44 -8.42 -16.26
CA ALA A 236 -22.00 -9.78 -16.18
C ALA A 236 -20.89 -10.85 -16.26
N PRO A 237 -19.98 -10.92 -15.27
CA PRO A 237 -18.90 -11.89 -15.22
C PRO A 237 -19.42 -13.33 -15.05
N TYR A 238 -18.64 -14.29 -15.55
CA TYR A 238 -19.00 -15.71 -15.55
C TYR A 238 -17.76 -16.61 -15.45
N ASP A 239 -18.00 -17.88 -15.13
CA ASP A 239 -16.93 -18.88 -15.08
C ASP A 239 -16.57 -19.34 -16.50
N TRP A 240 -15.62 -18.64 -17.10
CA TRP A 240 -15.15 -18.85 -18.48
C TRP A 240 -14.53 -20.24 -18.74
N ARG A 241 -14.39 -21.08 -17.72
CA ARG A 241 -14.00 -22.50 -17.84
C ARG A 241 -15.18 -23.38 -18.31
N LEU A 242 -16.42 -22.98 -18.01
CA LEU A 242 -17.62 -23.79 -18.21
C LEU A 242 -18.25 -23.60 -19.61
N SER A 243 -19.00 -24.62 -20.04
CA SER A 243 -19.87 -24.52 -21.21
C SER A 243 -21.09 -23.64 -20.93
N PRO A 244 -21.75 -23.08 -21.97
CA PRO A 244 -22.99 -22.31 -21.79
C PRO A 244 -24.08 -23.07 -21.03
N THR A 245 -24.27 -24.36 -21.31
CA THR A 245 -25.25 -25.20 -20.61
C THR A 245 -24.91 -25.32 -19.13
N ALA A 246 -23.64 -25.62 -18.80
CA ALA A 246 -23.19 -25.73 -17.40
C ALA A 246 -23.29 -24.40 -16.64
N LEU A 247 -23.03 -23.26 -17.29
CA LEU A 247 -23.23 -21.92 -16.71
C LEU A 247 -24.70 -21.64 -16.38
N GLN A 248 -25.62 -22.10 -17.23
CA GLN A 248 -27.05 -21.96 -16.99
C GLN A 248 -27.54 -22.89 -15.88
N GLU A 249 -27.12 -24.16 -15.89
CA GLU A 249 -27.53 -25.16 -14.89
C GLU A 249 -26.95 -24.88 -13.51
N ARG A 250 -25.68 -24.46 -13.41
CA ARG A 250 -24.99 -24.21 -12.13
C ARG A 250 -25.31 -22.85 -11.51
N ASP A 251 -25.28 -21.80 -12.32
CA ASP A 251 -25.27 -20.40 -11.85
C ASP A 251 -26.47 -19.58 -12.36
N GLY A 252 -27.33 -20.16 -13.21
CA GLY A 252 -28.44 -19.45 -13.85
C GLY A 252 -28.00 -18.29 -14.74
N TYR A 253 -26.80 -18.37 -15.32
CA TYR A 253 -26.10 -17.20 -15.88
C TYR A 253 -26.94 -16.41 -16.90
N PHE A 254 -27.52 -17.06 -17.91
CA PHE A 254 -28.30 -16.37 -18.94
C PHE A 254 -29.64 -15.86 -18.43
N THR A 255 -30.26 -16.54 -17.46
CA THR A 255 -31.44 -16.02 -16.74
C THR A 255 -31.10 -14.72 -16.01
N ARG A 256 -29.98 -14.71 -15.26
CA ARG A 256 -29.54 -13.53 -14.49
C ARG A 256 -29.14 -12.38 -15.41
N LEU A 257 -28.41 -12.66 -16.51
CA LEU A 257 -28.06 -11.68 -17.53
C LEU A 257 -29.31 -11.07 -18.19
N LYS A 258 -30.28 -11.90 -18.59
CA LYS A 258 -31.56 -11.44 -19.13
C LYS A 258 -32.28 -10.50 -18.14
N THR A 259 -32.43 -10.91 -16.89
CA THR A 259 -33.11 -10.09 -15.87
C THR A 259 -32.36 -8.79 -15.58
N ALA A 260 -31.02 -8.78 -15.64
CA ALA A 260 -30.23 -7.55 -15.51
C ALA A 260 -30.50 -6.58 -16.67
N VAL A 261 -30.51 -7.06 -17.92
CA VAL A 261 -30.85 -6.27 -19.10
C VAL A 261 -32.28 -5.72 -19.01
N GLU A 262 -33.27 -6.59 -18.69
CA GLU A 262 -34.67 -6.18 -18.52
C GLU A 262 -34.84 -5.12 -17.41
N THR A 263 -34.07 -5.24 -16.33
CA THR A 263 -34.06 -4.25 -15.23
C THR A 263 -33.50 -2.90 -15.68
N LEU A 264 -32.36 -2.88 -16.40
CA LEU A 264 -31.77 -1.65 -16.93
C LEU A 264 -32.71 -0.96 -17.93
N VAL A 265 -33.31 -1.71 -18.86
CA VAL A 265 -34.30 -1.16 -19.81
C VAL A 265 -35.51 -0.58 -19.08
N LYS A 266 -36.02 -1.27 -18.04
CA LYS A 266 -37.15 -0.80 -17.24
C LYS A 266 -36.84 0.47 -16.42
N LEU A 267 -35.63 0.58 -15.87
CA LEU A 267 -35.21 1.73 -15.05
C LEU A 267 -34.95 2.99 -15.90
N HIS A 268 -34.32 2.82 -17.06
CA HIS A 268 -33.89 3.95 -17.91
C HIS A 268 -34.85 4.26 -19.08
N GLY A 269 -35.83 3.39 -19.35
CA GLY A 269 -36.83 3.59 -20.41
C GLY A 269 -36.29 3.45 -21.84
N ILE A 270 -35.07 2.92 -21.99
CA ILE A 270 -34.30 2.88 -23.25
C ILE A 270 -33.51 1.57 -23.36
N PRO A 271 -33.17 1.10 -24.58
CA PRO A 271 -32.37 -0.10 -24.77
C PRO A 271 -30.99 -0.02 -24.13
N VAL A 272 -30.47 -1.16 -23.70
CA VAL A 272 -29.07 -1.36 -23.31
C VAL A 272 -28.18 -1.39 -24.58
N ALA A 273 -26.92 -0.95 -24.43
CA ALA A 273 -25.85 -1.05 -25.41
C ALA A 273 -24.83 -2.14 -25.04
#